data_AF-A0A4D4KTB5-F1
#
_entry.id   AF-A0A4D4KTB5-F1
#
_cell.length_a   1.000
_cell.length_b   1.000
_cell.length_c   1.000
_cell.angle_alpha   90.00
_cell.angle_beta   90.00
_cell.angle_gamma   90.00
#
_symmetry.space_group_name_H-M   'P 1'
#
loop_
_entity.id
_entity.type
_entity.pdbx_description
1 polymer ?
#
loop_
_entity_poly.entity_id
_entity_poly.type
_entity_poly.pdbx_seq_one_letter_code
_entity_poly.pdbx_strand_id
1 'polypeptide(L)'
;MRRGPPGGFTLANRLTLTHGIPWRTAQIIAGRYVRQAVDSGLRPGEPDAALLRSCAAEFDYDIDAADDLLSEAFDVDRGLRAKLSEGSTHPDRVRELLAAQQTELATLGAAWTRRADHRADAARRRDALLAAWNQQLS
;
A
#
# COMPACT_ATOMS: atom_id res chain seq x y z
N MET A 1 -9.78 7.83 -17.69
CA MET A 1 -9.66 6.47 -17.12
C MET A 1 -10.32 6.45 -15.75
N ARG A 2 -11.60 6.03 -15.66
CA ARG A 2 -12.36 6.00 -14.41
C ARG A 2 -11.96 4.72 -13.66
N ARG A 3 -11.09 4.82 -12.64
CA ARG A 3 -10.79 3.69 -11.75
C ARG A 3 -12.07 3.39 -10.96
N GLY A 4 -12.53 2.14 -11.01
CA GLY A 4 -13.63 1.68 -10.14
C GLY A 4 -13.27 1.85 -8.66
N PRO A 5 -14.26 1.97 -7.77
CA PRO A 5 -13.99 2.24 -6.37
C PRO A 5 -13.18 1.08 -5.75
N PRO A 6 -12.13 1.38 -4.95
CA PRO A 6 -11.20 0.39 -4.40
C PRO A 6 -11.83 -0.58 -3.38
N GLY A 7 -13.12 -0.44 -3.05
CA GLY A 7 -13.80 -1.19 -2.01
C GLY A 7 -14.29 -2.59 -2.40
N GLY A 8 -14.27 -2.99 -3.67
CA GLY A 8 -14.82 -4.30 -4.10
C GLY A 8 -14.19 -5.51 -3.41
N PHE A 9 -12.88 -5.47 -3.14
CA PHE A 9 -12.20 -6.54 -2.41
C PHE A 9 -12.55 -6.53 -0.92
N THR A 10 -12.64 -5.34 -0.32
CA THR A 10 -13.09 -5.18 1.07
C THR A 10 -14.52 -5.68 1.23
N LEU A 11 -15.41 -5.36 0.29
CA LEU A 11 -16.78 -5.82 0.24
C LEU A 11 -16.85 -7.36 0.20
N ALA A 12 -16.10 -8.01 -0.70
CA ALA A 12 -16.05 -9.48 -0.76
C ALA A 12 -15.55 -10.11 0.57
N ASN A 13 -14.54 -9.52 1.19
CA ASN A 13 -14.06 -9.98 2.50
C ASN A 13 -15.15 -9.84 3.58
N ARG A 14 -15.87 -8.72 3.60
CA ARG A 14 -16.95 -8.48 4.57
C ARG A 14 -18.14 -9.42 4.36
N LEU A 15 -18.54 -9.66 3.11
CA LEU A 15 -19.56 -10.65 2.78
C LEU A 15 -19.18 -12.05 3.31
N THR A 16 -17.91 -12.41 3.21
CA THR A 16 -17.40 -13.68 3.73
C THR A 16 -17.38 -13.70 5.27
N LEU A 17 -16.80 -12.68 5.90
CA LEU A 17 -16.55 -12.65 7.33
C LEU A 17 -17.80 -12.36 8.17
N THR A 18 -18.71 -11.53 7.66
CA THR A 18 -19.91 -11.08 8.39
C THR A 18 -21.12 -11.93 8.04
N HIS A 19 -21.29 -12.33 6.78
CA HIS A 19 -22.48 -13.06 6.30
C HIS A 19 -22.20 -14.53 5.97
N GLY A 20 -20.97 -15.02 6.15
CA GLY A 20 -20.62 -16.42 5.89
C GLY A 20 -20.68 -16.82 4.41
N ILE A 21 -20.76 -15.86 3.49
CA ILE A 21 -20.85 -16.14 2.05
C ILE A 21 -19.53 -16.76 1.59
N PRO A 22 -19.52 -17.92 0.91
CA PRO A 22 -18.29 -18.53 0.41
C PRO A 22 -17.47 -17.56 -0.43
N TRP A 23 -16.14 -17.54 -0.21
CA TRP A 23 -15.22 -16.54 -0.79
C TRP A 23 -15.43 -16.31 -2.29
N ARG A 24 -15.52 -17.38 -3.08
CA ARG A 24 -15.71 -17.28 -4.53
C ARG A 24 -17.05 -16.63 -4.90
N THR A 25 -18.11 -16.92 -4.15
CA THR A 25 -19.43 -16.32 -4.34
C THR A 25 -19.43 -14.85 -3.91
N ALA A 26 -18.81 -14.53 -2.77
CA ALA A 26 -18.67 -13.16 -2.28
C ALA A 26 -17.93 -12.27 -3.29
N GLN A 27 -16.88 -12.78 -3.95
CA GLN A 27 -16.17 -12.07 -5.02
C GLN A 27 -17.06 -11.80 -6.23
N ILE A 28 -17.91 -12.77 -6.62
CA ILE A 28 -18.84 -12.61 -7.74
C ILE A 28 -19.89 -11.54 -7.41
N ILE A 29 -20.51 -11.60 -6.23
CA ILE A 29 -21.50 -10.62 -5.76
C ILE A 29 -20.87 -9.22 -5.73
N ALA A 30 -19.71 -9.06 -5.10
CA ALA A 30 -19.02 -7.76 -5.02
C ALA A 30 -18.63 -7.23 -6.40
N GLY A 31 -18.17 -8.09 -7.32
CA GLY A 31 -17.84 -7.72 -8.69
C GLY A 31 -19.06 -7.27 -9.49
N ARG A 32 -20.20 -7.94 -9.31
CA ARG A 32 -21.48 -7.56 -9.95
C ARG A 32 -21.98 -6.22 -9.43
N TYR A 33 -21.96 -6.02 -8.11
CA TYR A 33 -22.31 -4.75 -7.49
C TYR A 33 -21.46 -3.61 -8.05
N VAL A 34 -20.13 -3.74 -8.05
CA VAL A 34 -19.23 -2.68 -8.55
C VAL A 34 -19.49 -2.38 -10.02
N ARG A 35 -19.71 -3.41 -10.86
CA ARG A 35 -20.02 -3.20 -12.27
C ARG A 35 -21.33 -2.43 -12.45
N GLN A 36 -22.41 -2.89 -11.83
CA GLN A 36 -23.72 -2.24 -11.95
C GLN A 36 -23.71 -0.83 -11.37
N ALA A 37 -23.03 -0.61 -10.23
CA ALA A 37 -22.87 0.73 -9.66
C ALA A 37 -22.14 1.69 -10.59
N VAL A 38 -21.09 1.23 -11.27
CA VAL A 38 -20.36 2.01 -12.28
C VAL A 38 -21.23 2.31 -13.49
N ASP A 39 -21.98 1.32 -13.99
CA ASP A 39 -22.86 1.45 -15.16
C ASP A 39 -24.03 2.41 -14.87
N SER A 40 -24.57 2.39 -13.65
CA SER A 40 -25.59 3.32 -13.16
C SER A 40 -25.03 4.70 -12.77
N GLY A 41 -23.71 4.91 -12.86
CA GLY A 41 -23.07 6.18 -12.58
C GLY A 41 -22.98 6.54 -11.09
N LEU A 42 -23.21 5.59 -10.18
CA LEU A 42 -23.14 5.80 -8.73
C LEU A 42 -21.75 6.30 -8.32
N ARG A 43 -21.74 7.23 -7.37
CA ARG A 43 -20.51 7.75 -6.78
C ARG A 43 -20.05 6.85 -5.64
N PRO A 44 -18.74 6.73 -5.37
CA PRO A 44 -18.25 5.92 -4.25
C PRO A 44 -18.80 6.30 -2.87
N GLY A 45 -19.24 7.56 -2.69
CA GLY A 45 -19.88 8.04 -1.46
C GLY A 45 -21.41 7.91 -1.44
N GLU A 46 -22.01 7.35 -2.49
CA GLU A 46 -23.46 7.12 -2.63
C GLU A 46 -23.70 5.63 -2.91
N PRO A 47 -23.40 4.74 -1.93
CA PRO A 47 -23.63 3.32 -2.09
C PRO A 47 -25.12 2.99 -2.19
N ASP A 48 -25.45 1.93 -2.93
CA ASP A 48 -26.83 1.46 -3.11
C ASP A 48 -27.03 0.08 -2.46
N ALA A 49 -27.63 0.06 -1.28
CA ALA A 49 -27.90 -1.17 -0.57
C ALA A 49 -28.94 -2.06 -1.27
N ALA A 50 -29.91 -1.49 -1.99
CA ALA A 50 -30.89 -2.28 -2.73
C ALA A 50 -30.21 -3.03 -3.88
N LEU A 51 -29.24 -2.38 -4.55
CA LEU A 51 -28.40 -3.00 -5.58
C LEU A 51 -27.54 -4.14 -5.02
N LEU A 52 -26.96 -3.98 -3.83
CA LEU A 52 -26.18 -5.05 -3.22
C LEU A 52 -27.08 -6.24 -2.84
N ARG A 53 -28.24 -5.98 -2.24
CA ARG A 53 -29.22 -7.03 -1.88
C ARG A 53 -29.70 -7.78 -3.13
N SER A 54 -29.99 -7.08 -4.23
CA SER A 54 -30.40 -7.73 -5.48
C SER A 54 -29.30 -8.62 -6.05
N CYS A 55 -28.04 -8.16 -6.04
CA CYS A 55 -26.90 -8.96 -6.48
C CYS A 55 -26.70 -10.23 -5.65
N ALA A 56 -27.00 -10.19 -4.35
CA ALA A 56 -26.84 -11.31 -3.42
C ALA A 56 -28.01 -12.30 -3.47
N ALA A 57 -29.23 -11.79 -3.66
CA ALA A 57 -30.43 -12.60 -3.80
C ALA A 57 -30.35 -13.55 -5.02
N GLU A 58 -29.63 -13.17 -6.07
CA GLU A 58 -29.34 -14.07 -7.22
C GLU A 58 -28.55 -15.34 -6.84
N PHE A 59 -27.97 -15.38 -5.64
CA PHE A 59 -27.20 -16.51 -5.12
C PHE A 59 -27.83 -17.07 -3.83
N ASP A 60 -29.12 -16.78 -3.58
CA ASP A 60 -29.87 -17.20 -2.39
C ASP A 60 -29.30 -16.68 -1.06
N TYR A 61 -28.66 -15.51 -1.07
CA TYR A 61 -28.19 -14.82 0.15
C TYR A 61 -29.01 -13.58 0.44
N ASP A 62 -29.34 -13.41 1.72
CA ASP A 62 -29.88 -12.17 2.26
C ASP A 62 -28.79 -11.40 3.01
N ILE A 63 -28.73 -10.10 2.78
CA ILE A 63 -27.74 -9.21 3.38
C ILE A 63 -28.49 -8.17 4.22
N ASP A 64 -28.59 -8.48 5.50
CA ASP A 64 -28.97 -7.52 6.53
C ASP A 64 -27.94 -6.39 6.60
N ALA A 65 -28.39 -5.18 6.93
CA ALA A 65 -27.52 -4.01 7.09
C ALA A 65 -26.56 -3.74 5.90
N ALA A 66 -27.01 -4.02 4.67
CA ALA A 66 -26.25 -3.78 3.43
C ALA A 66 -25.71 -2.34 3.32
N ASP A 67 -26.45 -1.35 3.83
CA ASP A 67 -25.99 0.05 3.90
C ASP A 67 -24.71 0.19 4.72
N ASP A 68 -24.71 -0.35 5.95
CA ASP A 68 -23.53 -0.32 6.83
C ASP A 68 -22.35 -1.05 6.17
N LEU A 69 -22.60 -2.24 5.61
CA LEU A 69 -21.58 -3.03 4.94
C LEU A 69 -20.91 -2.26 3.79
N LEU A 70 -21.69 -1.55 2.98
CA LEU A 70 -21.19 -0.72 1.89
C LEU A 70 -20.43 0.49 2.43
N SER A 71 -20.97 1.19 3.43
CA SER A 71 -20.28 2.30 4.09
C SER A 71 -18.92 1.85 4.65
N GLU A 72 -18.83 0.69 5.30
CA GLU A 72 -17.55 0.17 5.78
C GLU A 72 -16.60 -0.21 4.64
N ALA A 73 -17.12 -0.81 3.57
CA ALA A 73 -16.30 -1.33 2.48
C ALA A 73 -15.70 -0.22 1.61
N PHE A 74 -16.39 0.92 1.50
CA PHE A 74 -15.99 2.06 0.67
C PHE A 74 -15.39 3.23 1.47
N ASP A 75 -15.37 3.17 2.79
CA ASP A 75 -14.59 4.08 3.65
C ASP A 75 -13.09 3.75 3.54
N VAL A 76 -12.39 4.54 2.72
CA VAL A 76 -10.95 4.38 2.46
C VAL A 76 -10.13 4.64 3.72
N ASP A 77 -10.47 5.66 4.51
CA ASP A 77 -9.70 6.06 5.68
C ASP A 77 -9.79 4.99 6.76
N ARG A 78 -11.01 4.49 7.01
CA ARG A 78 -11.22 3.35 7.91
C ARG A 78 -10.55 2.09 7.37
N GLY A 79 -10.63 1.85 6.07
CA GLY A 79 -9.97 0.71 5.41
C GLY A 79 -8.46 0.70 5.59
N LEU A 80 -7.80 1.87 5.54
CA LEU A 80 -6.37 2.02 5.80
C LEU A 80 -6.04 1.81 7.29
N ARG A 81 -6.84 2.38 8.20
CA ARG A 81 -6.65 2.26 9.65
C ARG A 81 -6.92 0.86 10.19
N ALA A 82 -7.75 0.07 9.51
CA ALA A 82 -8.03 -1.31 9.89
C ALA A 82 -6.84 -2.27 9.62
N LYS A 83 -5.83 -1.85 8.85
CA LYS A 83 -4.65 -2.67 8.59
C LYS A 83 -3.70 -2.59 9.78
N LEU A 84 -3.55 -3.65 10.56
CA LEU A 84 -2.74 -3.63 11.79
C LEU A 84 -1.41 -4.39 11.68
N SER A 85 -1.22 -5.17 10.61
CA SER A 85 -0.03 -5.97 10.41
C SER A 85 1.21 -5.10 10.15
N GLU A 86 2.37 -5.65 10.48
CA GLU A 86 3.65 -5.11 10.04
C GLU A 86 3.72 -5.02 8.52
N GLY A 87 4.38 -3.99 7.99
CA GLY A 87 4.49 -3.74 6.56
C GLY A 87 3.18 -3.34 5.85
N SER A 88 2.10 -3.11 6.60
CA SER A 88 0.83 -2.70 6.01
C SER A 88 0.80 -1.23 5.58
N THR A 89 -0.25 -0.87 4.85
CA THR A 89 -0.53 0.52 4.43
C THR A 89 -1.14 1.37 5.54
N HIS A 90 -1.06 0.95 6.80
CA HIS A 90 -1.49 1.78 7.92
C HIS A 90 -0.64 3.06 7.99
N PRO A 91 -1.24 4.26 8.16
CA PRO A 91 -0.48 5.50 8.18
C PRO A 91 0.68 5.51 9.20
N ASP A 92 0.48 4.94 10.38
CA ASP A 92 1.53 4.85 11.39
C ASP A 92 2.67 3.90 10.97
N ARG A 93 2.34 2.74 10.39
CA ARG A 93 3.34 1.77 9.92
C ARG A 93 4.15 2.31 8.76
N VAL A 94 3.52 3.07 7.86
CA VAL A 94 4.21 3.75 6.77
C VAL A 94 5.14 4.84 7.30
N ARG A 95 4.73 5.59 8.33
CA ARG A 95 5.59 6.59 8.99
C ARG A 95 6.79 5.93 9.68
N GLU A 96 6.59 4.83 10.38
CA GLU A 96 7.67 4.02 10.97
C GLU A 96 8.67 3.54 9.90
N LEU A 97 8.16 2.98 8.79
CA LEU A 97 8.99 2.52 7.68
C LEU A 97 9.82 3.66 7.07
N LEU A 98 9.21 4.82 6.82
CA LEU A 98 9.91 5.97 6.27
C LEU A 98 10.99 6.50 7.20
N ALA A 99 10.73 6.53 8.51
CA ALA A 99 11.72 6.94 9.50
C ALA A 99 12.92 5.98 9.55
N ALA A 100 12.66 4.66 9.46
CA ALA A 100 13.72 3.66 9.38
C ALA A 100 14.56 3.83 8.11
N GLN A 101 13.92 4.00 6.95
CA GLN A 101 14.61 4.22 5.67
C GLN A 101 15.45 5.51 5.66
N GLN A 102 14.96 6.59 6.27
CA GLN A 102 15.73 7.84 6.40
C GLN A 102 16.99 7.64 7.23
N THR A 103 16.88 6.88 8.33
CA THR A 103 18.01 6.55 9.21
C THR A 103 19.05 5.70 8.48
N GLU A 104 18.60 4.69 7.72
CA GLU A 104 19.47 3.85 6.92
C GLU A 104 20.17 4.64 5.82
N LEU A 105 19.43 5.50 5.11
CA LEU A 105 19.98 6.35 4.06
C LEU A 105 21.06 7.29 4.60
N ALA A 106 20.83 7.92 5.76
CA ALA A 106 21.82 8.76 6.42
C ALA A 106 23.10 7.97 6.79
N THR A 107 22.93 6.76 7.31
CA THR A 107 24.03 5.86 7.67
C THR A 107 24.87 5.47 6.44
N LEU A 108 24.20 5.09 5.36
CA LEU A 108 24.84 4.72 4.10
C LEU A 108 25.56 5.92 3.47
N GLY A 109 24.94 7.11 3.50
CA GLY A 109 25.55 8.36 3.04
C GLY A 109 26.85 8.66 3.79
N ALA A 110 26.83 8.60 5.13
CA ALA A 110 28.02 8.79 5.95
C ALA A 110 29.11 7.73 5.66
N ALA A 111 28.71 6.47 5.48
CA ALA A 111 29.66 5.41 5.13
C ALA A 111 30.29 5.64 3.76
N TRP A 112 29.52 6.13 2.78
CA TRP A 112 30.02 6.43 1.45
C TRP A 112 31.02 7.59 1.46
N THR A 113 30.69 8.69 2.14
CA THR A 113 31.59 9.84 2.30
C THR A 113 32.92 9.42 2.93
N ARG A 114 32.89 8.66 4.03
CA ARG A 114 34.13 8.15 4.66
C ARG A 114 35.01 7.34 3.71
N ARG A 115 34.40 6.48 2.86
CA ARG A 115 35.15 5.71 1.87
C ARG A 115 35.74 6.61 0.78
N ALA A 116 35.01 7.63 0.35
CA ALA A 116 35.51 8.59 -0.63
C ALA A 116 36.71 9.39 -0.07
N ASP A 117 36.60 9.87 1.17
CA ASP A 117 37.68 10.59 1.85
C ASP A 117 38.93 9.73 2.01
N HIS A 118 38.76 8.48 2.48
CA HIS A 118 39.87 7.55 2.62
C HIS A 118 40.58 7.28 1.29
N ARG A 119 39.83 7.14 0.18
CA ARG A 119 40.41 6.98 -1.16
C ARG A 119 41.19 8.23 -1.60
N ALA A 120 40.65 9.42 -1.34
CA ALA A 120 41.31 10.67 -1.67
C ALA A 120 42.61 10.86 -0.87
N ASP A 121 42.59 10.56 0.43
CA ASP A 121 43.78 10.59 1.28
C ASP A 121 44.85 9.59 0.82
N ALA A 122 44.46 8.36 0.52
CA ALA A 122 45.40 7.34 0.04
C ALA A 122 46.04 7.75 -1.30
N ALA A 123 45.26 8.34 -2.22
CA ALA A 123 45.78 8.87 -3.47
C ALA A 123 46.79 10.00 -3.24
N ARG A 124 46.45 10.98 -2.40
CA ARG A 124 47.36 12.09 -2.05
C ARG A 124 48.68 11.57 -1.45
N ARG A 125 48.60 10.61 -0.52
CA ARG A 125 49.79 10.01 0.11
C ARG A 125 50.67 9.28 -0.90
N ARG A 126 50.05 8.48 -1.79
CA ARG A 126 50.77 7.80 -2.88
C ARG A 126 51.50 8.82 -3.76
N ASP A 127 50.82 9.87 -4.19
CA ASP A 127 51.38 10.86 -5.11
C ASP A 127 52.54 11.63 -4.45
N ALA A 128 52.42 11.96 -3.16
CA ALA A 128 53.50 12.58 -2.39
C ALA A 128 54.74 11.67 -2.25
N LEU A 129 54.54 10.38 -1.98
CA LEU A 129 55.63 9.41 -1.88
C LEU A 129 56.36 9.22 -3.22
N LEU A 130 55.61 9.14 -4.32
CA LEU A 130 56.20 9.05 -5.67
C LEU A 130 57.00 10.30 -6.04
N ALA A 131 56.50 11.49 -5.71
CA ALA A 131 57.21 12.75 -5.93
C ALA A 131 58.52 12.82 -5.14
N ALA A 132 58.50 12.43 -3.86
CA ALA A 132 59.68 12.42 -3.01
C ALA A 132 60.75 11.43 -3.52
N TRP A 133 60.33 10.24 -3.94
CA TRP A 133 61.24 9.24 -4.51
C TRP A 133 61.91 9.72 -5.81
N ASN A 134 61.15 10.36 -6.70
CA ASN A 134 61.69 10.92 -7.94
C ASN A 134 62.72 12.03 -7.70
N GLN A 135 62.54 12.85 -6.65
CA GLN A 135 63.51 13.89 -6.27
C GLN A 135 64.82 13.33 -5.72
N GLN A 136 64.83 12.13 -5.14
CA GLN A 136 66.05 11.48 -4.63
C GLN A 136 66.89 10.82 -5.75
N LEU A 137 66.31 10.61 -6.92
CA LEU A 137 66.95 9.97 -8.07
C LEU A 137 67.47 10.95 -9.13
N SER A 138 67.19 12.25 -8.97
CA SER A 138 67.66 13.34 -9.83
C SER A 138 68.83 14.07 -9.17
#